data_AF-A0A1H0ISF6-F1
#
_entry.id   AF-A0A1H0ISF6-F1
#
_cell.length_a   1.000
_cell.length_b   1.000
_cell.length_c   1.000
_cell.angle_alpha   90.00
_cell.angle_beta   90.00
_cell.angle_gamma   90.00
#
_symmetry.space_group_name_H-M   'P 1'
#
loop_
_entity.id
_entity.type
_entity.pdbx_description
1 polymer ?
#
loop_
_entity_poly.entity_id
_entity_poly.type
_entity_poly.pdbx_seq_one_letter_code
_entity_poly.pdbx_strand_id
1 'polypeptide(L)'
;MTQEKFWNIAGPILLIASGWFMLYAAYKYNEEQHEKMDWENQEWAGALSQWILPEAPWWVLRVVFAAIGVALISIAVYHWIIILL
;
A
#
# COMPACT_ATOMS: atom_id res chain seq x y z
N MET A 1 17.71 -15.37 19.41
CA MET A 1 16.95 -14.11 19.23
C MET A 1 15.53 -14.35 19.73
N THR A 2 14.98 -13.48 20.58
CA THR A 2 13.59 -13.63 21.05
C THR A 2 12.61 -13.22 19.95
N GLN A 3 11.39 -13.78 19.97
CA GLN A 3 10.34 -13.48 18.98
C GLN A 3 10.03 -11.97 18.92
N GLU A 4 10.00 -11.30 20.06
CA GLU A 4 9.82 -9.85 20.17
C GLU A 4 10.92 -9.05 19.45
N LYS A 5 12.20 -9.42 19.68
CA LYS A 5 13.34 -8.76 19.00
C LYS A 5 13.32 -8.99 17.50
N PHE A 6 12.85 -10.15 17.05
CA PHE A 6 12.67 -10.41 15.62
C PHE A 6 11.61 -9.46 15.02
N TRP A 7 10.43 -9.36 15.64
CA TRP A 7 9.34 -8.51 15.12
C TRP A 7 9.64 -7.01 15.20
N ASN A 8 10.41 -6.56 16.20
CA ASN A 8 10.84 -5.17 16.30
C ASN A 8 11.77 -4.73 15.15
N ILE A 9 12.43 -5.68 14.47
CA ILE A 9 13.28 -5.43 13.32
C ILE A 9 12.53 -5.74 12.02
N ALA A 10 11.96 -6.95 11.91
CA ALA A 10 11.30 -7.43 10.71
C ALA A 10 10.01 -6.65 10.39
N GLY A 11 9.24 -6.27 11.41
CA GLY A 11 7.97 -5.55 11.25
C GLY A 11 8.15 -4.22 10.50
N PRO A 12 8.99 -3.28 10.98
CA PRO A 12 9.26 -2.02 10.28
C PRO A 12 9.82 -2.21 8.87
N ILE A 13 10.68 -3.22 8.65
CA ILE A 13 11.22 -3.52 7.31
C ILE A 13 10.12 -3.95 6.35
N LEU A 14 9.21 -4.83 6.80
CA LEU A 14 8.06 -5.27 6.02
C LEU A 14 7.15 -4.08 5.68
N LEU A 15 6.86 -3.22 6.66
CA LEU A 15 6.06 -2.01 6.45
C LEU A 15 6.71 -1.06 5.42
N ILE A 16 8.03 -0.88 5.45
CA ILE A 16 8.75 -0.07 4.46
C ILE A 16 8.70 -0.69 3.08
N ALA A 17 8.95 -2.01 2.97
CA ALA A 17 8.89 -2.71 1.70
C ALA A 17 7.48 -2.61 1.08
N SER A 18 6.43 -2.84 1.88
CA SER A 18 5.04 -2.68 1.45
C SER A 18 4.70 -1.23 1.10
N GLY A 19 5.16 -0.27 1.90
CA GLY A 19 4.96 1.15 1.63
C GLY A 19 5.62 1.61 0.33
N TRP A 20 6.85 1.17 0.08
CA TRP A 20 7.54 1.43 -1.18
C TRP A 20 6.84 0.80 -2.38
N PHE A 21 6.35 -0.43 -2.24
CA PHE A 21 5.58 -1.08 -3.29
C PHE A 21 4.31 -0.28 -3.64
N MET A 22 3.61 0.23 -2.63
CA MET A 22 2.41 1.07 -2.83
C MET A 22 2.74 2.40 -3.50
N LEU A 23 3.85 3.06 -3.11
CA LEU A 23 4.31 4.28 -3.79
C LEU A 23 4.72 4.01 -5.24
N TYR A 24 5.37 2.88 -5.50
CA TYR A 24 5.73 2.46 -6.85
C TYR A 24 4.48 2.18 -7.70
N ALA A 25 3.49 1.50 -7.12
CA ALA A 25 2.19 1.29 -7.76
C ALA A 25 1.54 2.64 -8.11
N ALA A 26 1.47 3.58 -7.16
CA ALA A 26 0.97 4.94 -7.40
C ALA A 26 1.74 5.69 -8.50
N TYR A 27 3.07 5.52 -8.57
CA TYR A 27 3.89 6.15 -9.60
C TYR A 27 3.60 5.59 -11.00
N LYS A 28 3.44 4.27 -11.11
CA LYS A 28 3.15 3.60 -12.38
C LYS A 28 1.70 3.73 -12.82
N TYR A 29 0.78 3.85 -11.86
CA TYR A 29 -0.65 3.90 -12.11
C TYR A 29 -1.05 5.15 -12.89
N ASN A 30 -1.54 4.93 -14.11
CA ASN A 30 -1.99 5.94 -15.03
C ASN A 30 -3.34 5.54 -15.66
N GLU A 31 -3.93 6.43 -16.45
CA GLU A 31 -5.22 6.22 -17.10
C GLU A 31 -5.24 4.97 -17.99
N GLU A 32 -4.21 4.77 -18.81
CA GLU A 32 -4.09 3.61 -19.69
C GLU A 32 -4.07 2.28 -18.91
N GLN A 33 -3.38 2.23 -17.76
CA GLN A 33 -3.38 1.06 -16.89
C GLN A 33 -4.75 0.84 -16.23
N HIS A 34 -5.42 1.91 -15.83
CA HIS A 34 -6.76 1.85 -15.22
C HIS A 34 -7.81 1.31 -16.21
N GLU A 35 -7.77 1.75 -17.47
CA GLU A 35 -8.70 1.28 -18.51
C GLU A 35 -8.43 -0.18 -18.95
N LYS A 36 -7.16 -0.60 -18.94
CA LYS A 36 -6.76 -1.98 -19.28
C LYS A 36 -7.03 -2.98 -18.16
N MET A 37 -7.39 -2.51 -16.97
CA MET A 37 -7.57 -3.34 -15.80
C MET A 37 -8.97 -3.96 -15.85
N ASP A 38 -9.02 -5.29 -15.82
CA ASP A 38 -10.28 -6.03 -15.83
C ASP A 38 -10.90 -6.00 -14.43
N TRP A 39 -11.64 -4.91 -14.16
CA TRP A 39 -12.27 -4.62 -12.87
C TRP A 39 -13.33 -5.66 -12.46
N GLU A 40 -14.02 -6.24 -13.44
CA GLU A 40 -15.07 -7.22 -13.23
C GLU A 40 -14.52 -8.56 -12.74
N ASN A 41 -13.30 -8.92 -13.16
CA ASN A 41 -12.66 -10.18 -12.78
C ASN A 41 -11.65 -10.03 -11.61
N GLN A 42 -11.67 -8.92 -10.86
CA GLN A 42 -10.82 -8.75 -9.67
C GLN A 42 -11.43 -9.40 -8.42
N GLU A 43 -11.56 -10.73 -8.42
CA GLU A 43 -12.06 -11.49 -7.27
C GLU A 43 -11.23 -11.25 -5.99
N TRP A 44 -9.94 -10.94 -6.16
CA TRP A 44 -9.04 -10.60 -5.07
C TRP A 44 -9.39 -9.28 -4.37
N ALA A 45 -10.14 -8.38 -5.03
CA ALA A 45 -10.43 -7.06 -4.51
C ALA A 45 -11.61 -7.07 -3.50
N GLY A 46 -12.44 -8.12 -3.48
CA GLY A 46 -13.62 -8.20 -2.59
C GLY A 46 -14.78 -7.30 -3.04
N ALA A 47 -16.01 -7.61 -2.57
CA ALA A 47 -17.24 -7.07 -3.14
C ALA A 47 -17.36 -5.53 -3.10
N LEU A 48 -16.92 -4.89 -2.01
CA LEU A 48 -17.03 -3.44 -1.87
C LEU A 48 -16.11 -2.69 -2.83
N SER A 49 -14.92 -3.24 -3.09
CA SER A 49 -13.98 -2.62 -4.01
C SER A 49 -14.40 -2.87 -5.46
N GLN A 50 -14.96 -4.03 -5.81
CA GLN A 50 -15.50 -4.29 -7.15
C GLN A 50 -16.61 -3.30 -7.54
N TRP A 51 -17.34 -2.72 -6.59
CA TRP A 51 -18.34 -1.68 -6.88
C TRP A 51 -17.72 -0.29 -7.05
N ILE A 52 -16.67 0.03 -6.28
CA ILE A 52 -16.10 1.37 -6.26
C ILE A 52 -15.00 1.54 -7.33
N LEU A 53 -14.22 0.49 -7.57
CA LEU A 53 -13.04 0.51 -8.44
C LEU A 53 -13.33 0.76 -9.93
N PRO A 54 -14.41 0.23 -10.56
CA PRO A 54 -14.74 0.52 -11.95
C PRO A 54 -15.19 1.97 -12.18
N GLU A 55 -15.80 2.60 -11.18
CA GLU A 55 -16.32 3.96 -11.27
C GLU A 55 -15.31 5.02 -10.78
N ALA A 56 -14.33 4.60 -9.97
CA ALA A 56 -13.34 5.51 -9.42
C ALA A 56 -12.39 6.03 -10.50
N PRO A 57 -12.24 7.36 -10.67
CA PRO A 57 -11.24 7.91 -11.58
C PRO A 57 -9.83 7.41 -11.27
N TRP A 58 -9.01 7.18 -12.31
CA TRP A 58 -7.65 6.65 -12.17
C TRP A 58 -6.77 7.44 -11.17
N TRP A 59 -6.95 8.76 -11.09
CA TRP A 59 -6.21 9.61 -10.17
C TRP A 59 -6.60 9.37 -8.70
N VAL A 60 -7.83 8.93 -8.41
CA VAL A 60 -8.28 8.59 -7.06
C VAL A 60 -7.48 7.39 -6.55
N LEU A 61 -7.39 6.32 -7.34
CA LEU A 61 -6.63 5.13 -6.96
C LEU A 61 -5.13 5.42 -6.84
N ARG A 62 -4.61 6.27 -7.71
CA ARG A 62 -3.23 6.77 -7.60
C ARG A 62 -2.99 7.46 -6.25
N VAL A 63 -3.89 8.34 -5.82
CA VAL A 63 -3.80 9.03 -4.53
C VAL A 63 -3.96 8.05 -3.37
N VAL A 64 -4.87 7.08 -3.47
CA VAL A 64 -5.06 6.04 -2.44
C VAL A 64 -3.79 5.21 -2.26
N PHE A 65 -3.19 4.71 -3.34
CA PHE A 65 -1.93 3.97 -3.27
C PHE A 65 -0.81 4.82 -2.67
N ALA A 66 -0.72 6.10 -3.05
CA ALA A 66 0.26 7.02 -2.48
C ALA A 66 0.05 7.23 -0.98
N ALA A 67 -1.20 7.46 -0.56
CA ALA A 67 -1.57 7.69 0.84
C ALA A 67 -1.27 6.46 1.71
N ILE A 68 -1.61 5.25 1.24
CA ILE A 68 -1.28 4.00 1.93
C ILE A 68 0.23 3.83 2.03
N GLY A 69 0.97 4.09 0.93
CA GLY A 69 2.42 4.00 0.92
C GLY A 69 3.09 4.91 1.94
N VAL A 70 2.68 6.19 1.98
CA VAL A 70 3.17 7.17 2.96
C VAL A 70 2.81 6.76 4.38
N ALA A 71 1.59 6.28 4.63
CA ALA A 71 1.16 5.85 5.95
C ALA A 71 2.01 4.68 6.47
N LEU A 72 2.24 3.66 5.65
CA LEU A 72 3.05 2.49 6.01
C LEU A 72 4.49 2.85 6.35
N ILE A 73 5.12 3.69 5.53
CA ILE A 73 6.49 4.19 5.79
C ILE A 73 6.51 5.03 7.07
N SER A 74 5.51 5.90 7.27
CA SER A 74 5.43 6.75 8.46
C SER A 74 5.29 5.93 9.74
N ILE A 75 4.47 4.88 9.72
CA ILE A 75 4.31 3.94 10.85
C ILE A 75 5.65 3.23 11.12
N ALA A 76 6.35 2.77 10.09
CA ALA A 76 7.64 2.10 10.25
C ALA A 76 8.71 3.02 10.85
N VAL A 77 8.80 4.25 10.37
CA VAL A 77 9.72 5.27 10.89
C VAL A 77 9.38 5.61 12.34
N TYR A 78 8.10 5.82 12.65
CA TYR A 78 7.64 6.07 14.02
C TYR A 78 7.99 4.93 14.96
N HIS A 79 7.78 3.68 14.53
CA HIS A 79 8.14 2.50 15.31
C HIS A 79 9.64 2.41 15.60
N TRP A 80 10.50 2.75 14.64
CA TRP A 80 11.94 2.81 14.89
C TRP A 80 12.35 3.95 15.83
N ILE A 81 11.72 5.11 15.72
CA ILE A 81 11.96 6.21 16.67
C ILE A 81 11.65 5.75 18.09
N ILE A 82 10.55 5.02 18.31
CA ILE A 82 10.21 4.47 19.63
C ILE A 82 11.25 3.46 20.12
N ILE A 83 11.75 2.57 19.26
CA ILE A 83 12.77 1.57 19.67
C ILE A 83 14.10 2.24 20.06
N LEU A 84 14.43 3.37 19.42
CA LEU A 84 15.70 4.06 19.60
C LEU A 84 15.73 5.04 20.79
N LEU A 85 14.56 5.41 21.33
CA LEU A 85 14.39 6.28 22.51
C LEU A 85 14.27 5.46 23.80
#